data_AF-A0A6A0A2Y0-F1
#
_entry.id   AF-A0A6A0A2Y0-F1
#
_cell.length_a   1.000
_cell.length_b   1.000
_cell.length_c   1.000
_cell.angle_alpha   90.00
_cell.angle_beta   90.00
_cell.angle_gamma   90.00
#
_symmetry.space_group_name_H-M   'P 1'
#
loop_
_entity.id
_entity.type
_entity.pdbx_description
1 polymer ?
#
loop_
_entity_poly.entity_id
_entity_poly.type
_entity_poly.pdbx_seq_one_letter_code
_entity_poly.pdbx_strand_id
1 'polypeptide(L)'
;MSTEQPQKPRFGRTPSRAQTSICQAVFAELQAQGCLLEQSMEQLFSEALGKFLADRFVTGTCPKCKYEDARGDQCDQCGTLLNPTELLR
;
A
#
# COMPACT_ATOMS: atom_id res chain seq x y z
N MET A 1 -9.34 -45.00 21.42
CA MET A 1 -9.99 -44.35 20.26
C MET A 1 -9.69 -42.86 20.39
N SER A 2 -8.69 -42.38 19.66
CA SER A 2 -8.24 -40.99 19.72
C SER A 2 -9.29 -40.12 19.06
N THR A 3 -10.00 -39.32 19.85
CA THR A 3 -10.96 -38.34 19.33
C THR A 3 -10.17 -37.21 18.65
N GLU A 4 -10.06 -37.26 17.33
CA GLU A 4 -9.68 -36.08 16.54
C GLU A 4 -10.78 -35.02 16.72
N GLN A 5 -10.43 -33.93 17.41
CA GLN A 5 -11.32 -32.77 17.47
C GLN A 5 -11.28 -32.04 16.12
N PRO A 6 -12.43 -31.62 15.58
CA PRO A 6 -12.48 -30.93 14.29
C PRO A 6 -11.72 -29.60 14.39
N GLN A 7 -10.76 -29.39 13.48
CA GLN A 7 -9.94 -28.20 13.45
C GLN A 7 -10.80 -26.98 13.09
N LYS A 8 -11.09 -26.14 14.09
CA LYS A 8 -11.90 -24.93 13.93
C LYS A 8 -11.23 -23.99 12.91
N PRO A 9 -11.97 -23.43 11.93
CA PRO A 9 -11.41 -22.42 11.03
C PRO A 9 -10.87 -21.24 11.82
N ARG A 10 -9.62 -20.85 11.54
CA ARG A 10 -8.90 -19.80 12.26
C ARG A 10 -9.02 -18.47 11.51
N PHE A 11 -9.61 -17.47 12.16
CA PHE A 11 -9.55 -16.09 11.68
C PHE A 11 -8.20 -15.45 12.08
N GLY A 12 -7.27 -15.34 11.12
CA GLY A 12 -5.92 -14.80 11.33
C GLY A 12 -5.85 -13.28 11.24
N ARG A 13 -4.67 -12.71 11.56
CA ARG A 13 -4.38 -11.27 11.36
C ARG A 13 -2.99 -11.07 10.76
N THR A 14 -2.86 -10.05 9.92
CA THR A 14 -1.61 -9.68 9.23
C THR A 14 -0.43 -9.28 10.14
N PRO A 15 -0.61 -8.61 11.30
CA PRO A 15 0.50 -8.25 12.17
C PRO A 15 0.96 -9.40 13.08
N SER A 16 0.45 -10.62 12.88
CA SER A 16 0.88 -11.77 13.66
C SER A 16 2.31 -12.18 13.32
N ARG A 17 3.09 -12.63 14.32
CA ARG A 17 4.48 -13.11 14.11
C ARG A 17 4.56 -14.23 13.07
N ALA A 18 3.54 -15.09 13.03
CA ALA A 18 3.45 -16.16 12.03
C ALA A 18 3.40 -15.57 10.61
N GLN A 19 2.54 -14.56 10.38
CA GLN A 19 2.45 -13.90 9.08
C GLN A 19 3.75 -13.16 8.73
N THR A 20 4.37 -12.48 9.70
CA THR A 20 5.67 -11.82 9.49
C THR A 20 6.73 -12.83 9.02
N SER A 21 6.80 -14.00 9.67
CA SER A 21 7.76 -15.05 9.34
C SER A 21 7.53 -15.62 7.93
N ILE A 22 6.26 -15.84 7.57
CA ILE A 22 5.89 -16.32 6.24
C ILE A 22 6.25 -15.30 5.16
N CYS A 23 5.89 -14.02 5.33
CA CYS A 23 6.19 -12.97 4.36
C CYS A 23 7.71 -12.79 4.15
N GLN A 24 8.49 -12.82 5.25
CA GLN A 24 9.95 -12.72 5.19
C GLN A 24 10.57 -13.91 4.45
N ALA A 25 10.09 -15.14 4.71
CA ALA A 25 10.58 -16.33 4.03
C ALA A 25 10.31 -16.28 2.51
N VAL A 26 9.11 -15.86 2.11
CA VAL A 26 8.77 -15.69 0.68
C VAL A 26 9.66 -14.65 0.01
N PHE A 27 9.86 -13.48 0.65
CA PHE A 27 10.73 -12.43 0.11
C PHE A 27 12.17 -12.92 -0.06
N ALA A 28 12.72 -13.59 0.95
CA ALA A 28 14.10 -14.10 0.93
C ALA A 28 14.31 -15.15 -0.18
N GLU A 29 13.35 -16.04 -0.39
CA GLU A 29 13.40 -17.03 -1.48
C GLU A 29 13.40 -16.36 -2.85
N LEU A 30 12.50 -15.39 -3.09
CA LEU A 30 12.46 -14.63 -4.34
C LEU A 30 13.76 -13.85 -4.58
N GLN A 31 14.34 -13.31 -3.52
CA GLN A 31 15.63 -12.62 -3.59
C GLN A 31 16.76 -13.59 -3.96
N ALA A 32 16.83 -14.76 -3.31
CA ALA A 32 17.86 -15.78 -3.57
C ALA A 32 17.79 -16.35 -5.00
N GLN A 33 16.58 -16.43 -5.56
CA GLN A 33 16.35 -16.87 -6.93
C GLN A 33 16.61 -15.77 -7.99
N GLY A 34 16.96 -14.55 -7.57
CA GLY A 34 17.17 -13.42 -8.49
C GLY A 34 15.88 -12.93 -9.16
N CYS A 35 14.72 -13.18 -8.54
CA CYS A 35 13.40 -12.80 -9.07
C CYS A 35 12.99 -11.36 -8.69
N LEU A 36 13.88 -10.59 -8.07
CA LEU A 36 13.63 -9.21 -7.65
C LEU A 36 14.49 -8.24 -8.47
N LEU A 37 13.88 -7.12 -8.86
CA LEU A 37 14.55 -5.99 -9.52
C LEU A 37 14.55 -4.79 -8.56
N GLU A 38 15.71 -4.18 -8.38
CA GLU A 38 15.82 -2.91 -7.66
C GLU A 38 15.63 -1.74 -8.65
N GLN A 39 14.78 -0.78 -8.28
CA GLN A 39 14.48 0.39 -9.11
C GLN A 39 14.39 1.64 -8.24
N SER A 40 14.88 2.76 -8.76
CA SER A 40 14.66 4.08 -8.17
C SER A 40 13.41 4.71 -8.77
N MET A 41 12.63 5.42 -7.95
CA MET A 41 11.44 6.15 -8.38
C MET A 41 11.36 7.50 -7.67
N GLU A 42 10.70 8.46 -8.31
CA GLU A 42 10.37 9.74 -7.70
C GLU A 42 9.10 9.59 -6.86
N GLN A 43 9.11 10.11 -5.65
CA GLN A 43 7.95 10.10 -4.75
C GLN A 43 7.87 11.44 -4.01
N LEU A 44 6.64 11.90 -3.78
CA LEU A 44 6.39 13.14 -3.05
C LEU A 44 6.97 13.06 -1.64
N PHE A 45 7.73 14.07 -1.26
CA PHE A 45 8.40 14.17 0.03
C PHE A 45 7.91 15.39 0.80
N SER A 46 7.64 15.22 2.08
CA SER A 46 7.33 16.34 2.98
C SER A 46 8.57 16.76 3.73
N GLU A 47 9.13 17.92 3.39
CA GLU A 47 10.28 18.49 4.09
C GLU A 47 9.97 18.77 5.56
N ALA A 48 8.76 19.29 5.85
CA ALA A 48 8.32 19.60 7.21
C ALA A 48 8.25 18.37 8.12
N LEU A 49 7.93 17.19 7.57
CA LEU A 49 7.83 15.93 8.31
C LEU A 49 9.05 15.01 8.12
N GLY A 50 9.98 15.37 7.24
CA GLY A 50 11.16 14.58 6.90
C GLY A 50 10.84 13.18 6.38
N LYS A 51 9.75 12.99 5.61
CA LYS A 51 9.32 11.68 5.14
C LYS A 51 8.63 11.70 3.78
N PHE A 52 8.71 10.58 3.06
CA PHE A 52 7.91 10.35 1.86
C PHE A 52 6.42 10.26 2.21
N LEU A 53 5.58 10.84 1.35
CA LEU A 53 4.14 10.82 1.46
C LEU A 53 3.61 9.61 0.69
N ALA A 54 2.79 8.80 1.36
CA ALA A 54 1.92 7.87 0.66
C ALA A 54 0.81 8.65 -0.03
N ASP A 55 0.33 8.14 -1.16
CA ASP A 55 -0.67 8.77 -2.04
C ASP A 55 -1.85 9.36 -1.27
N ARG A 56 -2.43 8.60 -0.34
CA ARG A 56 -3.57 9.03 0.50
C ARG A 56 -3.34 10.27 1.37
N PHE A 57 -2.10 10.72 1.56
CA PHE A 57 -1.76 11.93 2.29
C PHE A 57 -1.56 13.15 1.39
N VAL A 58 -1.57 12.95 0.08
CA VAL A 58 -1.46 14.02 -0.92
C VAL A 58 -2.87 14.51 -1.22
N THR A 59 -3.06 15.81 -1.12
CA THR A 59 -4.34 16.48 -1.33
C THR A 59 -4.20 17.65 -2.29
N GLY A 60 -5.26 17.93 -3.03
CA GLY A 60 -5.34 19.05 -3.96
C GLY A 60 -6.63 19.02 -4.76
N THR A 61 -6.65 19.79 -5.85
CA THR A 61 -7.81 19.91 -6.72
C THR A 61 -7.74 18.90 -7.86
N CYS A 62 -8.85 18.19 -8.11
CA CYS A 62 -8.97 17.22 -9.18
C CYS A 62 -8.73 17.89 -10.55
N PRO A 63 -7.77 17.41 -11.36
CA PRO A 63 -7.47 18.02 -12.65
C PRO A 63 -8.63 17.92 -13.65
N LYS A 64 -9.51 16.92 -13.50
CA LYS A 64 -10.63 16.62 -14.40
C LYS A 64 -11.91 17.40 -14.07
N CYS A 65 -12.43 17.24 -12.85
CA CYS A 65 -13.72 17.81 -12.45
C CYS A 65 -13.61 19.08 -11.59
N LYS A 66 -12.38 19.50 -11.23
CA LYS A 66 -12.09 20.67 -10.39
C LYS A 66 -12.59 20.57 -8.94
N TYR A 67 -12.85 19.37 -8.45
CA TYR A 67 -13.13 19.13 -7.04
C TYR A 67 -11.92 19.49 -6.16
N GLU A 68 -12.07 20.40 -5.20
CA GLU A 68 -10.96 20.99 -4.44
C GLU A 68 -10.36 20.08 -3.35
N ASP A 69 -11.08 19.04 -2.93
CA ASP A 69 -10.66 18.11 -1.87
C ASP A 69 -10.35 16.71 -2.41
N ALA A 70 -9.75 16.64 -3.60
CA ALA A 70 -9.29 15.38 -4.17
C ALA A 70 -8.03 14.89 -3.45
N ARG A 71 -7.92 13.57 -3.28
CA ARG A 71 -6.86 12.96 -2.46
C ARG A 71 -6.36 11.67 -3.09
N GLY A 72 -5.05 11.43 -2.99
CA GLY A 72 -4.43 10.20 -3.44
C GLY A 72 -4.69 9.87 -4.91
N ASP A 73 -5.12 8.64 -5.14
CA ASP A 73 -5.22 8.02 -6.47
C ASP A 73 -6.65 7.95 -7.01
N GLN A 74 -7.63 8.53 -6.31
CA GLN A 74 -9.02 8.55 -6.77
C GLN A 74 -9.74 9.83 -6.36
N CYS A 75 -10.48 10.43 -7.30
CA CYS A 75 -11.37 11.54 -7.01
C CYS A 75 -12.71 11.05 -6.44
N ASP A 76 -13.07 11.48 -5.24
CA ASP A 76 -14.36 11.14 -4.61
C ASP A 76 -15.58 11.70 -5.36
N GLN A 77 -15.43 12.80 -6.12
CA GLN A 77 -16.55 13.40 -6.84
C GLN A 77 -16.82 12.75 -8.20
N CYS A 78 -15.79 12.50 -9.02
CA CYS A 78 -15.96 11.98 -10.38
C CYS A 78 -15.48 10.53 -10.55
N GLY A 79 -14.97 9.89 -9.49
CA GLY A 79 -14.50 8.50 -9.50
C GLY A 79 -13.26 8.24 -10.36
N THR A 80 -12.69 9.27 -10.97
CA THR A 80 -11.53 9.14 -11.86
C THR A 80 -10.30 8.76 -11.07
N LEU A 81 -9.52 7.81 -11.60
CA LEU A 81 -8.20 7.47 -11.09
C LEU A 81 -7.23 8.62 -11.36
N LEU A 82 -6.47 8.98 -10.34
CA LEU A 82 -5.52 10.08 -10.34
C LEU A 82 -4.13 9.54 -10.03
N ASN A 83 -3.11 10.26 -10.48
CA ASN A 83 -1.80 10.15 -9.84
C ASN A 83 -1.66 11.33 -8.85
N PRO A 84 -1.23 11.10 -7.60
CA PRO A 84 -1.01 12.18 -6.64
C PRO A 84 -0.17 13.35 -7.16
N THR A 85 0.78 13.09 -8.07
CA THR A 85 1.62 14.14 -8.69
C THR A 85 0.85 15.05 -9.65
N GLU A 86 -0.36 14.66 -10.07
CA GLU A 86 -1.23 15.41 -10.99
C GLU A 86 -2.27 16.28 -10.27
N LEU A 87 -2.37 16.18 -8.94
CA LEU A 87 -3.28 17.02 -8.16
C LEU A 87 -2.86 18.49 -8.25
N LEU A 88 -3.82 19.36 -8.55
CA LEU A 88 -3.58 20.80 -8.69
C LEU A 88 -3.54 21.47 -7.31
N ARG A 89 -2.70 22.49 -7.14
CA ARG A 89 -2.64 23.31 -5.92
C ARG A 89 -2.55 24.78 -6.27
#